data_AF-A0A510WSY6-F1
#
_entry.id   AF-A0A510WSY6-F1
#
_cell.length_a   1.000
_cell.length_b   1.000
_cell.length_c   1.000
_cell.angle_alpha   90.00
_cell.angle_beta   90.00
_cell.angle_gamma   90.00
#
_symmetry.space_group_name_H-M   'P 1'
#
loop_
_entity.id
_entity.type
_entity.pdbx_description
1 polymer ?
#
loop_
_entity_poly.entity_id
_entity_poly.type
_entity_poly.pdbx_seq_one_letter_code
_entity_poly.pdbx_strand_id
1 'polypeptide(L)'
;MNGLKKSVENGPFFKLDKLRQDAVIMLFNNELTNEQIAKKLHCSPSTLYKWKRDTTFKLAQEQYARMVVKDYKNDALKKVHELLNARSEMVQLQSATTILKMAGYLSDNSTPELDEAKVRKLKAEADIAEAKAKSMNENGNRVAEKIDKLFDKVLEEVPKNDD
;
A
#
# COMPACT_ATOMS: atom_id res chain seq x y z
N MET A 1 -25.36 -0.10 14.97
CA MET A 1 -24.89 0.36 13.65
C MET A 1 -24.46 1.85 13.58
N ASN A 2 -24.28 2.58 14.69
CA ASN A 2 -23.96 4.03 14.67
C ASN A 2 -22.46 4.39 14.70
N GLY A 3 -21.54 3.44 14.91
CA GLY A 3 -20.10 3.72 15.01
C GLY A 3 -19.37 3.89 13.66
N LEU A 4 -19.84 3.21 12.62
CA LEU A 4 -19.22 3.18 11.28
C LEU A 4 -19.45 4.47 10.46
N LYS A 5 -20.54 5.22 10.74
CA LYS A 5 -20.80 6.50 10.07
C LYS A 5 -19.90 7.61 10.62
N LYS A 6 -19.75 7.69 11.95
CA LYS A 6 -18.88 8.66 12.64
C LYS A 6 -17.39 8.54 12.31
N SER A 7 -16.88 7.34 11.98
CA SER A 7 -15.46 7.17 11.64
C SER A 7 -15.14 7.57 10.19
N VAL A 8 -16.10 7.41 9.28
CA VAL A 8 -15.95 7.84 7.87
C VAL A 8 -15.97 9.37 7.80
N GLU A 9 -16.85 10.02 8.57
CA GLU A 9 -17.01 11.49 8.67
C GLU A 9 -15.79 12.23 9.25
N ASN A 10 -14.82 11.54 9.86
CA ASN A 10 -13.61 12.14 10.45
C ASN A 10 -12.31 11.85 9.65
N GLY A 11 -12.41 11.30 8.45
CA GLY A 11 -11.22 10.95 7.67
C GLY A 11 -10.56 12.13 6.93
N PRO A 12 -9.37 11.94 6.34
CA PRO A 12 -8.59 12.95 5.63
C PRO A 12 -9.36 13.85 4.66
N PHE A 13 -10.37 13.32 3.96
CA PHE A 13 -11.23 14.07 3.04
C PHE A 13 -12.06 15.14 3.76
N PHE A 14 -12.72 14.80 4.86
CA PHE A 14 -13.55 15.74 5.63
C PHE A 14 -12.72 16.76 6.43
N LYS A 15 -11.40 16.52 6.59
CA LYS A 15 -10.46 17.46 7.21
C LYS A 15 -9.98 18.56 6.26
N LEU A 16 -10.18 18.41 4.96
CA LEU A 16 -9.85 19.45 3.98
C LEU A 16 -10.85 20.61 4.04
N ASP A 17 -10.42 21.80 3.64
CA ASP A 17 -11.34 22.90 3.35
C ASP A 17 -12.23 22.57 2.14
N LYS A 18 -13.42 23.18 2.10
CA LYS A 18 -14.44 22.89 1.07
C LYS A 18 -13.89 23.01 -0.36
N LEU A 19 -13.01 23.98 -0.60
CA LEU A 19 -12.37 24.19 -1.89
C LEU A 19 -11.51 23.00 -2.34
N ARG A 20 -10.74 22.43 -1.41
CA ARG A 20 -9.91 21.25 -1.69
C ARG A 20 -10.75 19.97 -1.76
N GLN A 21 -11.84 19.87 -0.99
CA GLN A 21 -12.81 18.77 -1.14
C GLN A 21 -13.42 18.78 -2.54
N ASP A 22 -13.89 19.93 -3.02
CA ASP A 22 -14.45 20.09 -4.37
C ASP A 22 -13.39 19.75 -5.44
N ALA A 23 -12.13 20.13 -5.24
CA ALA A 23 -11.03 19.74 -6.11
C ALA A 23 -10.82 18.22 -6.17
N VAL A 24 -10.89 17.52 -5.03
CA VAL A 24 -10.78 16.05 -4.97
C VAL A 24 -11.92 15.40 -5.76
N ILE A 25 -13.16 15.88 -5.60
CA ILE A 25 -14.33 15.37 -6.34
C ILE A 25 -14.16 15.58 -7.85
N MET A 26 -13.79 16.80 -8.28
CA MET A 26 -13.63 17.11 -9.70
C MET A 26 -12.48 16.32 -10.34
N LEU A 27 -11.38 16.13 -9.61
CA LEU A 27 -10.26 15.31 -10.08
C LEU A 27 -10.63 13.82 -10.19
N PHE A 28 -11.51 13.32 -9.33
CA PHE A 28 -11.98 11.93 -9.40
C PHE A 28 -12.86 11.67 -10.62
N ASN A 29 -13.77 12.60 -10.95
CA ASN A 29 -14.66 12.44 -12.11
C ASN A 29 -13.91 12.46 -13.45
N ASN A 30 -12.72 13.09 -13.50
CA ASN A 30 -11.84 13.13 -14.67
C ASN A 30 -12.48 13.71 -15.96
N GLU A 31 -13.55 14.50 -15.82
CA GLU A 31 -14.26 15.15 -16.93
C GLU A 31 -13.64 16.49 -17.36
N LEU A 32 -12.76 17.05 -16.52
CA LEU A 32 -12.22 18.39 -16.67
C LEU A 32 -10.69 18.36 -16.61
N THR A 33 -10.03 19.20 -17.41
CA THR A 33 -8.58 19.38 -17.31
C THR A 33 -8.22 20.10 -16.00
N ASN A 34 -6.96 19.99 -15.56
CA ASN A 34 -6.49 20.69 -14.36
C ASN A 34 -6.72 22.22 -14.48
N GLU A 35 -6.57 22.80 -15.67
CA GLU A 35 -6.83 24.23 -15.91
C GLU A 35 -8.32 24.57 -15.76
N GLN A 36 -9.21 23.71 -16.26
CA GLN A 36 -10.66 23.90 -16.15
C GLN A 36 -11.13 23.76 -14.70
N ILE A 37 -10.57 22.79 -13.96
CA ILE A 37 -10.83 22.62 -12.52
C ILE A 37 -10.35 23.85 -11.76
N ALA A 38 -9.12 24.31 -12.00
CA ALA A 38 -8.58 25.50 -11.35
C ALA A 38 -9.45 26.75 -11.62
N LYS A 39 -9.92 26.92 -12.87
CA LYS A 39 -10.85 27.99 -13.24
C LYS A 39 -12.20 27.88 -12.51
N LYS A 40 -12.80 26.69 -12.42
CA LYS A 40 -14.06 26.47 -11.68
C LYS A 40 -13.92 26.72 -10.18
N LEU A 41 -12.76 26.40 -9.62
CA LEU A 41 -12.44 26.62 -8.22
C LEU A 41 -11.88 28.01 -7.93
N HIS A 42 -11.84 28.91 -8.92
CA HIS A 42 -11.27 30.25 -8.80
C HIS A 42 -9.85 30.26 -8.18
N CYS A 43 -9.03 29.25 -8.50
CA CYS A 43 -7.67 29.12 -8.02
C CYS A 43 -6.66 29.08 -9.17
N SER A 44 -5.39 29.36 -8.89
CA SER A 44 -4.35 29.24 -9.91
C SER A 44 -4.08 27.77 -10.25
N PRO A 45 -3.78 27.41 -11.51
CA PRO A 45 -3.35 26.06 -11.86
C PRO A 45 -2.18 25.58 -11.00
N SER A 46 -1.22 26.47 -10.71
CA SER A 46 -0.08 26.21 -9.83
C SER A 46 -0.49 25.79 -8.42
N THR A 47 -1.60 26.32 -7.89
CA THR A 47 -2.16 25.93 -6.59
C THR A 47 -2.66 24.49 -6.63
N LEU A 48 -3.39 24.11 -7.69
CA LEU A 48 -3.85 22.74 -7.88
C LEU A 48 -2.69 21.75 -8.02
N TYR A 49 -1.64 22.12 -8.77
CA TYR A 49 -0.41 21.32 -8.87
C TYR A 49 0.28 21.13 -7.51
N LYS A 50 0.31 22.16 -6.66
CA LYS A 50 0.84 22.05 -5.29
C LYS A 50 0.02 21.08 -4.44
N TRP A 51 -1.32 21.18 -4.48
CA TRP A 51 -2.19 20.27 -3.74
C TRP A 51 -2.02 18.81 -4.15
N LYS A 52 -1.87 18.51 -5.45
CA LYS A 52 -1.62 17.14 -5.91
C LYS A 52 -0.32 16.52 -5.37
N ARG A 53 0.62 17.34 -4.89
CA ARG A 53 1.87 16.89 -4.26
C ARG A 53 1.75 16.78 -2.73
N ASP A 54 0.73 17.38 -2.13
CA ASP A 54 0.48 17.40 -0.69
C ASP A 54 0.00 16.03 -0.19
N THR A 55 0.60 15.56 0.91
CA THR A 55 0.30 14.23 1.48
C THR A 55 -1.13 14.14 2.01
N THR A 56 -1.64 15.20 2.63
CA THR A 56 -3.00 15.24 3.17
C THR A 56 -4.02 15.18 2.04
N PHE A 57 -3.77 15.91 0.95
CA PHE A 57 -4.61 15.89 -0.24
C PHE A 57 -4.63 14.52 -0.92
N LYS A 58 -3.48 13.84 -1.03
CA LYS A 58 -3.43 12.46 -1.56
C LYS A 58 -4.23 11.48 -0.71
N LEU A 59 -4.06 11.53 0.61
CA LEU A 59 -4.83 10.67 1.53
C LEU A 59 -6.34 10.94 1.43
N ALA A 60 -6.73 12.20 1.22
CA ALA A 60 -8.11 12.58 0.98
C ALA A 60 -8.64 12.04 -0.35
N GLN A 61 -7.86 12.09 -1.43
CA GLN A 61 -8.23 11.49 -2.72
C GLN A 61 -8.45 9.99 -2.59
N GLU A 62 -7.55 9.28 -1.92
CA GLU A 62 -7.69 7.84 -1.68
C GLU A 62 -8.90 7.51 -0.82
N GLN A 63 -9.16 8.30 0.24
CA GLN A 63 -10.36 8.11 1.05
C GLN A 63 -11.62 8.33 0.23
N TYR A 64 -11.67 9.40 -0.56
CA TYR A 64 -12.81 9.71 -1.42
C TYR A 64 -13.06 8.59 -2.44
N ALA A 65 -12.01 8.10 -3.10
CA ALA A 65 -12.11 6.96 -4.01
C ALA A 65 -12.70 5.72 -3.31
N ARG A 66 -12.25 5.39 -2.09
CA ARG A 66 -12.82 4.27 -1.31
C ARG A 66 -14.29 4.48 -0.95
N MET A 67 -14.69 5.71 -0.62
CA MET A 67 -16.09 6.03 -0.31
C MET A 67 -16.97 5.86 -1.54
N VAL A 68 -16.56 6.44 -2.67
CA VAL A 68 -17.34 6.40 -3.91
C VAL A 68 -17.42 4.98 -4.49
N VAL A 69 -16.33 4.20 -4.44
CA VAL A 69 -16.35 2.78 -4.87
C VAL A 69 -17.33 1.95 -4.03
N LYS A 70 -17.50 2.26 -2.74
CA LYS A 70 -18.49 1.58 -1.90
C LYS A 70 -19.91 1.81 -2.41
N ASP A 71 -20.20 3.00 -2.93
CA ASP A 71 -21.51 3.34 -3.49
C ASP A 71 -21.72 2.64 -4.84
N TYR A 72 -20.69 2.54 -5.68
CA TYR A 72 -20.74 1.78 -6.94
C TYR A 72 -20.78 0.26 -6.77
N LYS A 73 -20.58 -0.27 -5.56
CA LYS A 73 -20.54 -1.72 -5.31
C LYS A 73 -21.79 -2.43 -5.86
N ASN A 74 -22.97 -1.86 -5.62
CA ASN A 74 -24.23 -2.48 -6.04
C ASN A 74 -24.38 -2.44 -7.57
N ASP A 75 -24.02 -1.32 -8.21
CA ASP A 75 -24.06 -1.17 -9.66
C ASP A 75 -23.06 -2.10 -10.35
N ALA A 76 -21.85 -2.23 -9.80
CA ALA A 76 -20.85 -3.17 -10.27
C ALA A 76 -21.33 -4.62 -10.18
N LEU A 77 -21.94 -5.01 -9.04
CA LEU A 77 -22.53 -6.34 -8.88
C LEU A 77 -23.66 -6.60 -9.88
N LYS A 78 -24.56 -5.63 -10.06
CA LYS A 78 -25.63 -5.71 -11.05
C LYS A 78 -25.05 -5.88 -12.45
N LYS A 79 -23.98 -5.16 -12.77
CA LYS A 79 -23.33 -5.26 -14.07
C LYS A 79 -22.71 -6.64 -14.31
N VAL A 80 -22.05 -7.21 -13.31
CA VAL A 80 -21.49 -8.57 -13.40
C VAL A 80 -22.61 -9.60 -13.62
N HIS A 81 -23.76 -9.44 -12.95
CA HIS A 81 -24.92 -10.29 -13.19
C HIS A 81 -25.48 -10.16 -14.61
N GLU A 82 -25.60 -8.94 -15.15
CA GLU A 82 -26.04 -8.71 -16.54
C GLU A 82 -25.11 -9.38 -17.56
N LEU A 83 -23.80 -9.39 -17.29
CA LEU A 83 -22.79 -10.00 -18.18
C LEU A 83 -22.90 -11.53 -18.28
N LEU A 84 -23.68 -12.20 -17.41
CA LEU A 84 -24.03 -13.61 -17.59
C LEU A 84 -24.83 -13.87 -18.88
N ASN A 85 -25.48 -12.83 -19.41
CA ASN A 85 -26.22 -12.90 -20.68
C ASN A 85 -25.48 -12.16 -21.82
N ALA A 86 -24.18 -11.87 -21.67
CA ALA A 86 -23.39 -11.22 -22.72
C ALA A 86 -23.33 -12.10 -23.98
N ARG A 87 -23.18 -11.50 -25.17
CA ARG A 87 -23.08 -12.25 -26.44
C ARG A 87 -21.86 -13.19 -26.50
N SER A 88 -20.79 -12.87 -25.77
CA SER A 88 -19.55 -13.64 -25.76
C SER A 88 -19.57 -14.68 -24.64
N GLU A 89 -19.46 -15.96 -25.01
CA GLU A 89 -19.36 -17.08 -24.07
C GLU A 89 -18.20 -16.91 -23.08
N MET A 90 -17.06 -16.36 -23.53
CA MET A 90 -15.92 -16.06 -22.66
C MET A 90 -16.28 -15.04 -21.56
N VAL A 91 -17.04 -13.99 -21.91
CA VAL A 91 -17.48 -12.96 -20.94
C VAL A 91 -18.51 -13.54 -19.98
N GLN A 92 -19.41 -14.42 -20.44
CA GLN A 92 -20.34 -15.15 -19.57
C GLN A 92 -19.59 -16.02 -18.57
N LEU A 93 -18.61 -16.82 -19.04
CA LEU A 93 -17.78 -17.68 -18.20
C LEU A 93 -16.99 -16.88 -17.16
N GLN A 94 -16.37 -15.78 -17.56
CA GLN A 94 -15.64 -14.89 -16.65
C GLN A 94 -16.55 -14.27 -15.58
N SER A 95 -17.77 -13.88 -15.96
CA SER A 95 -18.76 -13.32 -15.05
C SER A 95 -19.26 -14.37 -14.05
N ALA A 96 -19.57 -15.58 -14.52
CA ALA A 96 -19.95 -16.71 -13.67
C ALA A 96 -18.82 -17.08 -12.70
N THR A 97 -17.58 -17.17 -13.19
CA THR A 97 -16.38 -17.43 -12.38
C THR A 97 -16.21 -16.36 -11.31
N THR A 98 -16.36 -15.09 -11.67
CA THR A 98 -16.24 -13.97 -10.72
C THR A 98 -17.29 -14.04 -9.61
N ILE A 99 -18.55 -14.33 -9.94
CA ILE A 99 -19.62 -14.51 -8.95
C ILE A 99 -19.30 -15.67 -8.01
N LEU A 100 -18.87 -16.81 -8.55
CA LEU A 100 -18.51 -17.99 -7.75
C LEU A 100 -17.30 -17.70 -6.83
N LYS A 101 -16.30 -16.95 -7.30
CA LYS A 101 -15.17 -16.50 -6.46
C LYS A 101 -15.65 -15.58 -5.34
N MET A 102 -16.50 -14.60 -5.65
CA MET A 102 -17.05 -13.68 -4.65
C MET A 102 -17.93 -14.38 -3.61
N ALA A 103 -18.63 -15.45 -4.00
CA ALA A 103 -19.43 -16.28 -3.12
C ALA A 103 -18.60 -17.34 -2.34
N GLY A 104 -17.28 -17.41 -2.58
CA GLY A 104 -16.37 -18.33 -1.89
C GLY A 104 -16.38 -19.76 -2.44
N TYR A 105 -17.09 -20.04 -3.53
CA TYR A 105 -17.11 -21.37 -4.17
C TYR A 105 -15.86 -21.65 -5.00
N LEU A 106 -15.19 -20.60 -5.48
CA LEU A 106 -13.90 -20.67 -6.15
C LEU A 106 -12.90 -19.91 -5.30
N SER A 107 -12.18 -20.60 -4.41
CA SER A 107 -11.01 -19.98 -3.77
C SER A 107 -9.94 -19.82 -4.84
N ASP A 108 -9.36 -18.63 -4.97
CA ASP A 108 -8.04 -18.50 -5.61
C ASP A 108 -7.02 -19.15 -4.66
N ASN A 109 -6.93 -20.49 -4.72
CA ASN A 109 -5.96 -21.32 -4.00
C ASN A 109 -5.73 -20.93 -2.52
N SER A 110 -6.78 -20.92 -1.71
CA SER A 110 -6.66 -20.68 -0.27
C SER A 110 -7.56 -21.66 0.46
N THR A 111 -7.10 -22.92 0.59
CA THR A 111 -7.59 -23.78 1.67
C THR A 111 -6.88 -23.38 2.96
N PRO A 112 -7.51 -23.57 4.13
CA PRO A 112 -6.86 -23.31 5.42
C PRO A 112 -5.47 -23.96 5.54
N GLU A 113 -5.32 -25.17 4.99
CA GLU A 113 -4.05 -25.91 5.01
C GLU A 113 -2.94 -25.24 4.19
N LEU A 114 -3.28 -24.59 3.07
CA LEU A 114 -2.29 -23.91 2.24
C LEU A 114 -1.85 -22.59 2.87
N ASP A 115 -2.76 -21.87 3.53
CA ASP A 115 -2.40 -20.66 4.27
C ASP A 115 -1.54 -20.99 5.49
N GLU A 116 -1.86 -22.07 6.21
CA GLU A 116 -0.99 -22.61 7.26
C GLU A 116 0.38 -23.03 6.71
N ALA A 117 0.46 -23.62 5.52
CA ALA A 117 1.72 -23.99 4.89
C ALA A 117 2.55 -22.76 4.49
N LYS A 118 1.91 -21.71 3.94
CA LYS A 118 2.57 -20.43 3.62
C LYS A 118 3.08 -19.75 4.89
N VAL A 119 2.29 -19.71 5.96
CA VAL A 119 2.69 -19.15 7.25
C VAL A 119 3.87 -19.93 7.83
N ARG A 120 3.85 -21.27 7.78
CA ARG A 120 4.97 -22.12 8.22
C ARG A 120 6.24 -21.87 7.42
N LYS A 121 6.14 -21.74 6.09
CA LYS A 121 7.27 -21.43 5.22
C LYS A 121 7.86 -20.05 5.53
N LEU A 122 7.02 -19.02 5.62
CA LEU A 122 7.46 -17.67 5.94
C LEU A 122 8.12 -17.58 7.31
N LYS A 123 7.60 -18.33 8.30
CA LYS A 123 8.22 -18.43 9.62
C LYS A 123 9.60 -19.09 9.55
N ALA A 124 9.73 -20.22 8.87
CA ALA A 124 11.02 -20.89 8.69
C ALA A 124 12.03 -20.00 7.95
N GLU A 125 11.59 -19.27 6.92
CA GLU A 125 12.43 -18.32 6.20
C GLU A 125 12.88 -17.15 7.08
N ALA A 126 12.00 -16.64 7.94
CA ALA A 126 12.34 -15.61 8.93
C ALA A 126 13.35 -16.13 9.97
N ASP A 127 13.14 -17.35 10.50
CA ASP A 127 14.04 -17.98 11.46
C ASP A 127 15.44 -18.22 10.85
N ILE A 128 15.51 -18.67 9.60
CA ILE A 128 16.76 -18.82 8.85
C ILE A 128 17.46 -17.47 8.64
N ALA A 129 16.71 -16.43 8.28
CA ALA A 129 17.25 -15.09 8.08
C ALA A 129 17.82 -14.52 9.40
N GLU A 130 17.14 -14.73 10.52
CA GLU A 130 17.60 -14.30 11.84
C GLU A 130 18.87 -15.05 12.27
N ALA A 131 18.92 -16.36 12.10
CA ALA A 131 20.11 -17.15 12.40
C ALA A 131 21.32 -16.75 11.53
N LYS A 132 21.08 -16.48 10.24
CA LYS A 132 22.10 -15.96 9.34
C LYS A 132 22.60 -14.58 9.75
N ALA A 133 21.70 -13.70 10.20
CA ALA A 133 22.09 -12.37 10.71
C ALA A 133 22.92 -12.45 12.00
N LYS A 134 22.55 -13.33 12.95
CA LYS A 134 23.31 -13.55 14.19
C LYS A 134 24.71 -14.09 13.93
N SER A 135 24.83 -15.14 13.11
CA SER A 135 26.13 -15.70 12.74
C SER A 135 27.03 -14.73 11.98
N MET A 136 26.47 -13.85 11.15
CA MET A 136 27.23 -12.77 10.50
C MET A 136 27.74 -11.73 11.51
N ASN A 137 26.94 -11.38 12.51
CA ASN A 137 27.34 -10.43 13.56
C ASN A 137 28.41 -11.02 14.49
N GLU A 138 28.25 -12.27 14.91
CA GLU A 138 29.25 -13.00 15.73
C GLU A 138 30.58 -13.15 15.01
N ASN A 139 30.55 -13.49 13.71
CA ASN A 139 31.77 -13.55 12.90
C ASN A 139 32.39 -12.15 12.70
N GLY A 140 31.58 -11.11 12.53
CA GLY A 140 32.04 -9.72 12.46
C GLY A 140 32.76 -9.29 13.74
N ASN A 141 32.17 -9.55 14.91
CA ASN A 141 32.79 -9.27 16.21
C ASN A 141 34.10 -10.04 16.41
N ARG A 142 34.12 -11.34 16.05
CA ARG A 142 35.33 -12.15 16.20
C ARG A 142 36.46 -11.71 15.27
N VAL A 143 36.15 -11.14 14.11
CA VAL A 143 37.14 -10.54 13.20
C VAL A 143 37.64 -9.21 13.76
N ALA A 144 36.75 -8.37 14.29
CA ALA A 144 37.12 -7.11 14.94
C ALA A 144 38.09 -7.35 16.12
N GLU A 145 37.76 -8.29 17.02
CA GLU A 145 38.63 -8.64 18.15
C GLU A 145 40.03 -9.13 17.73
N LYS A 146 40.14 -9.81 16.58
CA LYS A 146 41.43 -10.26 16.05
C LYS A 146 42.21 -9.10 15.43
N ILE A 147 41.53 -8.16 14.80
CA ILE A 147 42.14 -6.96 14.24
C ILE A 147 42.66 -6.06 15.37
N ASP A 148 41.89 -5.86 16.44
CA ASP A 148 42.32 -5.07 17.61
C ASP A 148 43.57 -5.68 18.24
N LYS A 149 43.60 -7.00 18.45
CA LYS A 149 44.79 -7.71 18.97
C LYS A 149 46.02 -7.59 18.06
N LEU A 150 45.83 -7.50 16.74
CA LEU A 150 46.94 -7.28 15.81
C LEU A 150 47.43 -5.83 15.88
N PHE A 151 46.52 -4.86 16.00
CA PHE A 151 46.88 -3.45 16.18
C PHE A 151 47.65 -3.22 17.49
N ASP A 152 47.17 -3.77 18.61
CA ASP A 152 47.85 -3.68 19.90
C ASP A 152 49.27 -4.25 19.82
N LYS A 153 49.43 -5.41 19.18
CA LYS A 153 50.74 -6.05 19.01
C LYS A 153 51.68 -5.21 18.12
N VAL A 154 51.16 -4.60 17.05
CA VAL A 154 51.95 -3.70 16.20
C VAL A 154 52.38 -2.46 16.99
N LEU A 155 51.49 -1.89 17.82
CA LEU A 155 51.81 -0.72 18.65
C LEU A 155 52.86 -1.02 19.74
N GLU A 156 52.88 -2.24 20.29
CA GLU A 156 53.93 -2.69 21.21
C GLU A 156 55.29 -2.88 20.52
N GLU A 157 55.31 -3.22 19.23
CA GLU A 157 56.51 -3.43 18.43
C GLU A 157 57.05 -2.14 17.77
N VAL A 158 56.32 -1.01 17.81
CA VAL A 158 56.85 0.29 17.38
C VAL A 158 57.80 0.84 18.45
N PRO A 159 59.11 1.01 18.16
CA PRO A 159 60.03 1.59 19.12
C PRO A 159 59.60 3.02 19.45
N LYS A 160 59.51 3.33 20.75
CA LYS A 160 59.40 4.71 21.21
C LYS A 160 60.69 5.42 20.81
N ASN A 161 60.62 6.23 19.76
CA ASN A 161 61.64 7.24 19.55
C ASN A 161 61.44 8.27 20.65
N ASP A 162 62.19 8.11 21.74
CA ASP A 162 62.42 9.15 22.73
C ASP A 162 63.34 10.18 22.05
N ASP A 163 62.80 11.38 21.77
CA ASP A 163 63.56 12.58 21.39
C ASP A 163 64.45 13.08 22.55
#